data_AF-A0A0S7WPH1-F1
#
_entry.id   AF-A0A0S7WPH1-F1
#
_cell.length_a   1.000
_cell.length_b   1.000
_cell.length_c   1.000
_cell.angle_alpha   90.00
_cell.angle_beta   90.00
_cell.angle_gamma   90.00
#
_symmetry.space_group_name_H-M   'P 1'
#
loop_
_entity.id
_entity.type
_entity.pdbx_description
1 polymer ?
#
loop_
_entity_poly.entity_id
_entity_poly.type
_entity_poly.pdbx_seq_one_letter_code
_entity_poly.pdbx_strand_id
1 'polypeptide(L)'
;MLILRKEQLEALGRHSEKLFLDRMVDHVSEIFPEKCKELGSRGQIRELVRQGLNQARGYGINTEEDVALYVDITFGIGPDFPQGEDMSWARSILENERLSGTAKMAFILQRLEKRLGAEESEQGAEG
;
A
#
# COMPACT_ATOMS: atom_id res chain seq x y z
N MET A 1 6.16 -34.12 19.37
CA MET A 1 6.44 -33.83 17.95
C MET A 1 5.21 -33.15 17.37
N LEU A 2 5.30 -31.88 16.99
CA LEU A 2 4.14 -31.06 16.60
C LEU A 2 3.82 -31.32 15.11
N ILE A 3 2.82 -32.15 14.81
CA ILE A 3 2.35 -32.36 13.43
C ILE A 3 1.32 -31.26 13.13
N LEU A 4 1.76 -30.17 12.51
CA LEU A 4 0.88 -29.08 12.06
C LEU A 4 0.03 -29.58 10.88
N ARG A 5 -1.25 -29.85 11.13
CA ARG A 5 -2.23 -30.17 10.08
C ARG A 5 -2.52 -28.93 9.24
N LYS A 6 -2.69 -29.10 7.92
CA LYS A 6 -2.99 -27.99 6.97
C LYS A 6 -4.12 -27.08 7.46
N GLU A 7 -5.17 -27.68 8.00
CA GLU A 7 -6.35 -26.97 8.54
C GLU A 7 -5.99 -26.00 9.69
N GLN A 8 -5.03 -26.36 10.55
CA GLN A 8 -4.57 -25.51 11.65
C GLN A 8 -3.64 -24.40 11.16
N LEU A 9 -2.81 -24.69 10.15
CA LEU A 9 -1.96 -23.69 9.50
C LEU A 9 -2.80 -22.64 8.75
N GLU A 10 -3.85 -23.09 8.07
CA GLU A 10 -4.80 -22.20 7.40
C GLU A 10 -5.64 -21.37 8.39
N ALA A 11 -6.08 -21.97 9.49
CA ALA A 11 -6.80 -21.23 10.55
C ALA A 11 -5.90 -20.17 11.19
N LEU A 12 -4.63 -20.48 11.42
CA LEU A 12 -3.63 -19.54 11.90
C LEU A 12 -3.38 -18.41 10.89
N GLY A 13 -3.23 -18.76 9.60
CA GLY A 13 -3.05 -17.79 8.52
C GLY A 13 -4.21 -16.80 8.41
N ARG A 14 -5.46 -17.29 8.44
CA ARG A 14 -6.66 -16.45 8.43
C ARG A 14 -6.74 -15.53 9.64
N HIS A 15 -6.30 -16.00 10.82
CA HIS A 15 -6.27 -15.19 12.03
C HIS A 15 -5.23 -14.08 11.94
N SER A 16 -4.02 -14.39 11.51
CA SER A 16 -2.95 -13.41 11.31
C SER A 16 -3.33 -12.35 10.28
N GLU A 17 -3.95 -12.75 9.18
CA GLU A 17 -4.42 -11.83 8.14
C GLU A 17 -5.50 -10.88 8.65
N LYS A 18 -6.45 -11.38 9.45
CA LYS A 18 -7.46 -10.52 10.08
C LYS A 18 -6.81 -9.51 11.03
N LEU A 19 -5.86 -9.94 11.86
CA LEU A 19 -5.15 -9.05 12.77
C LEU A 19 -4.35 -7.98 12.02
N PHE A 20 -3.70 -8.35 10.91
CA PHE A 20 -2.98 -7.39 10.07
C PHE A 20 -3.93 -6.37 9.44
N LEU A 21 -5.06 -6.82 8.89
CA LEU A 21 -6.09 -5.93 8.36
C LEU A 21 -6.63 -4.98 9.44
N ASP A 22 -6.89 -5.48 10.65
CA ASP A 22 -7.35 -4.65 11.77
C ASP A 22 -6.32 -3.57 12.12
N ARG A 23 -5.03 -3.95 12.26
CA ARG A 23 -3.93 -3.00 12.49
C ARG A 23 -3.81 -1.95 11.39
N MET A 24 -3.92 -2.36 10.13
CA MET A 24 -3.82 -1.44 9.00
C MET A 24 -4.99 -0.45 8.95
N VAL A 25 -6.20 -0.87 9.32
CA VAL A 25 -7.35 0.05 9.43
C VAL A 25 -7.10 1.11 10.49
N ASP A 26 -6.55 0.73 11.65
CA ASP A 26 -6.19 1.68 12.70
C ASP A 26 -5.08 2.62 12.22
N HIS A 27 -4.01 2.09 11.62
CA HIS A 27 -2.90 2.86 11.04
C HIS A 27 -3.37 3.93 10.05
N VAL A 28 -4.17 3.57 9.04
CA VAL A 28 -4.65 4.57 8.06
C VAL A 28 -5.62 5.58 8.68
N SER A 29 -6.36 5.18 9.72
CA SER A 29 -7.26 6.10 10.43
C SER A 29 -6.51 7.13 11.26
N GLU A 30 -5.32 6.77 11.77
CA GLU A 30 -4.43 7.67 12.51
C GLU A 30 -3.65 8.60 11.57
N ILE A 31 -3.14 8.09 10.45
CA ILE A 31 -2.32 8.87 9.51
C ILE A 31 -3.17 9.75 8.59
N PHE A 32 -4.33 9.28 8.16
CA PHE A 32 -5.21 9.99 7.21
C PHE A 32 -6.59 10.26 7.82
N PRO A 33 -6.69 10.97 8.96
CA PRO A 33 -7.96 11.14 9.68
C PRO A 33 -9.02 11.87 8.86
N GLU A 34 -8.65 12.90 8.09
CA GLU A 34 -9.59 13.64 7.24
C GLU A 34 -10.12 12.78 6.09
N LYS A 35 -9.24 12.04 5.41
CA LYS A 35 -9.64 11.12 4.34
C LYS A 35 -10.52 10.00 4.87
N CYS A 36 -10.22 9.49 6.05
CA CYS A 36 -11.06 8.47 6.71
C CYS A 36 -12.44 9.03 7.10
N LYS A 37 -12.54 10.30 7.51
CA LYS A 37 -13.84 10.95 7.75
C LYS A 37 -14.64 11.10 6.46
N GLU A 38 -14.00 11.47 5.35
CA GLU A 38 -14.64 11.59 4.03
C GLU A 38 -15.13 10.25 3.48
N LEU A 39 -14.33 9.19 3.65
CA LEU A 39 -14.69 7.82 3.27
C LEU A 39 -15.87 7.27 4.07
N GLY A 40 -16.15 7.85 5.24
CA GLY A 40 -17.34 7.57 6.05
C GLY A 40 -17.11 6.48 7.07
N SER A 41 -17.79 5.35 6.92
CA SER A 41 -17.83 4.31 7.95
C SER A 41 -16.51 3.52 8.03
N ARG A 42 -16.18 3.02 9.24
CA ARG A 42 -15.03 2.10 9.44
C ARG A 42 -15.11 0.85 8.56
N GLY A 43 -16.31 0.40 8.18
CA GLY A 43 -16.50 -0.70 7.24
C GLY A 43 -16.00 -0.38 5.83
N GLN A 44 -16.18 0.85 5.34
CA GLN A 44 -15.67 1.30 4.05
C GLN A 44 -14.15 1.42 4.06
N ILE A 45 -13.57 1.97 5.13
CA ILE A 45 -12.12 2.04 5.32
C ILE A 45 -11.53 0.64 5.30
N ARG A 46 -12.12 -0.30 6.03
CA ARG A 46 -11.70 -1.71 6.05
C ARG A 46 -11.71 -2.33 4.66
N GLU A 47 -12.75 -2.08 3.88
CA GLU A 47 -12.86 -2.63 2.54
C GLU A 47 -11.78 -2.07 1.61
N LEU A 48 -11.48 -0.77 1.68
CA LEU A 48 -10.40 -0.16 0.91
C LEU A 48 -9.02 -0.68 1.31
N VAL A 49 -8.74 -0.81 2.61
CA VAL A 49 -7.50 -1.43 3.08
C VAL A 49 -7.39 -2.87 2.57
N ARG A 50 -8.47 -3.65 2.65
CA ARG A 50 -8.51 -5.03 2.12
C ARG A 50 -8.22 -5.08 0.62
N GLN A 51 -8.76 -4.14 -0.16
CA GLN A 51 -8.47 -4.03 -1.59
C GLN A 51 -7.00 -3.69 -1.85
N GLY A 52 -6.43 -2.72 -1.13
CA GLY A 52 -5.01 -2.37 -1.23
C GLY A 52 -4.08 -3.54 -0.89
N LEU A 53 -4.39 -4.29 0.17
CA LEU A 53 -3.69 -5.54 0.54
C LEU A 53 -3.70 -6.56 -0.60
N ASN A 54 -4.87 -6.78 -1.21
CA ASN A 54 -5.01 -7.73 -2.32
C ASN A 54 -4.25 -7.28 -3.57
N GLN A 55 -4.30 -5.99 -3.89
CA GLN A 55 -3.55 -5.42 -5.01
C GLN A 55 -2.04 -5.56 -4.81
N ALA A 56 -1.52 -5.19 -3.63
CA ALA A 56 -0.11 -5.32 -3.30
C ALA A 56 0.39 -6.76 -3.52
N ARG A 57 -0.35 -7.73 -2.98
CA ARG A 57 -0.05 -9.16 -3.15
C ARG A 57 -0.14 -9.61 -4.61
N GLY A 58 -1.10 -9.08 -5.38
CA GLY A 58 -1.19 -9.29 -6.82
C GLY A 58 0.08 -8.88 -7.57
N TYR A 59 0.78 -7.84 -7.09
CA TYR A 59 2.08 -7.41 -7.61
C TYR A 59 3.28 -8.15 -6.98
N GLY A 60 3.06 -9.21 -6.20
CA GLY A 60 4.13 -9.96 -5.53
C GLY A 60 4.74 -9.23 -4.32
N ILE A 61 4.05 -8.24 -3.77
CA ILE A 61 4.43 -7.54 -2.54
C ILE A 61 3.81 -8.31 -1.35
N ASN A 62 4.64 -9.02 -0.58
CA ASN A 62 4.17 -10.04 0.35
C ASN A 62 4.56 -9.82 1.82
N THR A 63 5.50 -8.92 2.11
CA THR A 63 5.87 -8.60 3.50
C THR A 63 4.83 -7.64 4.10
N GLU A 64 4.56 -7.74 5.41
CA GLU A 64 3.62 -6.80 6.06
C GLU A 64 4.07 -5.34 5.90
N GLU A 65 5.38 -5.08 5.97
CA GLU A 65 5.98 -3.76 5.81
C GLU A 65 5.76 -3.19 4.39
N ASP A 66 6.11 -3.95 3.35
CA ASP A 66 5.97 -3.46 1.97
C ASP A 66 4.48 -3.31 1.58
N VAL A 67 3.61 -4.20 2.09
CA VAL A 67 2.17 -4.11 1.87
C VAL A 67 1.59 -2.89 2.58
N ALA A 68 1.99 -2.62 3.82
CA ALA A 68 1.57 -1.43 4.55
C ALA A 68 1.97 -0.16 3.79
N LEU A 69 3.22 -0.11 3.31
CA LEU A 69 3.72 1.00 2.51
C LEU A 69 2.94 1.18 1.20
N TYR A 70 2.58 0.09 0.52
CA TYR A 70 1.73 0.17 -0.68
C TYR A 70 0.37 0.79 -0.34
N VAL A 71 -0.26 0.34 0.74
CA VAL A 71 -1.54 0.91 1.21
C VAL A 71 -1.39 2.38 1.52
N ASP A 72 -0.36 2.79 2.26
CA ASP A 72 -0.12 4.20 2.59
C ASP A 72 0.03 5.07 1.34
N ILE A 73 0.75 4.61 0.32
CA ILE A 73 0.90 5.33 -0.95
C ILE A 73 -0.46 5.46 -1.66
N THR A 74 -1.26 4.39 -1.72
CA THR A 74 -2.61 4.45 -2.33
C THR A 74 -3.59 5.31 -1.53
N PHE A 75 -3.44 5.38 -0.20
CA PHE A 75 -4.22 6.28 0.64
C PHE A 75 -3.75 7.73 0.51
N GLY A 76 -2.46 7.99 0.31
CA GLY A 76 -1.95 9.33 0.07
C GLY A 76 -2.35 9.88 -1.31
N ILE A 77 -2.06 9.13 -2.36
CA ILE A 77 -2.18 9.60 -3.76
C ILE A 77 -3.55 9.27 -4.37
N GLY A 78 -4.10 8.10 -4.05
CA GLY A 78 -5.37 7.61 -4.59
C GLY A 78 -5.31 6.12 -4.97
N PRO A 79 -6.46 5.41 -4.94
CA PRO A 79 -6.52 3.96 -5.24
C PRO A 79 -6.16 3.62 -6.69
N ASP A 80 -6.39 4.56 -7.61
CA ASP A 80 -6.06 4.43 -9.04
C ASP A 80 -4.64 4.91 -9.37
N PHE A 81 -3.77 5.07 -8.36
CA PHE A 81 -2.40 5.54 -8.56
C PHE A 81 -1.63 4.77 -9.66
N PRO A 82 -1.71 3.43 -9.79
CA PRO A 82 -1.05 2.71 -10.89
C PRO A 82 -1.72 2.89 -12.27
N GLN A 83 -2.88 3.55 -12.32
CA GLN A 83 -3.71 3.76 -13.52
C GLN A 83 -3.71 5.20 -14.02
N GLY A 84 -3.20 6.16 -13.24
CA GLY A 84 -3.05 7.54 -13.67
C GLY A 84 -2.07 7.69 -14.85
N GLU A 85 -2.42 8.56 -15.79
CA GLU A 85 -1.61 8.84 -16.99
C GLU A 85 -0.20 9.32 -16.62
N ASP A 86 -0.10 10.16 -15.58
CA ASP A 86 1.16 10.68 -15.01
C ASP A 86 1.93 9.68 -14.14
N MET A 87 1.36 8.49 -13.91
CA MET A 87 1.85 7.45 -13.00
C MET A 87 2.07 6.10 -13.70
N SER A 88 2.08 6.08 -15.03
CA SER A 88 2.41 4.88 -15.85
C SER A 88 3.76 4.24 -15.50
N TRP A 89 4.71 5.02 -14.99
CA TRP A 89 5.99 4.53 -14.49
C TRP A 89 5.83 3.64 -13.25
N ALA A 90 4.85 3.91 -12.39
CA ALA A 90 4.61 3.13 -11.18
C ALA A 90 4.06 1.74 -11.54
N ARG A 91 3.15 1.67 -12.52
CA ARG A 91 2.71 0.38 -13.09
C ARG A 91 3.88 -0.43 -13.62
N SER A 92 4.76 0.20 -14.39
CA SER A 92 5.91 -0.49 -14.99
C SER A 92 6.84 -1.11 -13.92
N ILE A 93 6.95 -0.49 -12.74
CA ILE A 93 7.68 -1.05 -11.61
C ILE A 93 6.89 -2.19 -10.95
N LEU A 94 5.60 -1.97 -10.69
CA LEU A 94 4.72 -2.93 -10.02
C LEU A 94 4.55 -4.24 -10.80
N GLU A 95 4.47 -4.16 -12.13
CA GLU A 95 4.33 -5.31 -13.04
C GLU A 95 5.67 -6.01 -13.34
N ASN A 96 6.80 -5.45 -12.92
CA ASN A 96 8.11 -6.05 -13.17
C ASN A 96 8.35 -7.26 -12.26
N GLU A 97 8.16 -8.46 -12.78
CA GLU A 97 8.37 -9.73 -12.07
C GLU A 97 9.82 -9.99 -11.65
N ARG A 98 10.81 -9.29 -12.23
CA ARG A 98 12.21 -9.43 -11.84
C ARG A 98 12.55 -8.69 -10.54
N LEU A 99 11.65 -7.82 -10.08
CA LEU A 99 11.83 -7.05 -8.85
C LEU A 99 11.12 -7.73 -7.69
N SER A 100 11.76 -7.77 -6.53
CA SER A 100 11.09 -8.13 -5.27
C SER A 100 10.10 -7.05 -4.87
N GLY A 101 9.11 -7.40 -4.03
CA GLY A 101 8.16 -6.42 -3.47
C GLY A 101 8.87 -5.22 -2.83
N THR A 102 9.88 -5.47 -2.02
CA THR A 102 10.71 -4.43 -1.39
C THR A 102 11.41 -3.53 -2.42
N ALA A 103 11.98 -4.11 -3.48
CA ALA A 103 12.61 -3.32 -4.54
C ALA A 103 11.59 -2.44 -5.28
N LYS A 104 10.40 -2.98 -5.56
CA LYS A 104 9.29 -2.21 -6.18
C LYS A 104 8.94 -1.01 -5.32
N MET A 105 8.73 -1.22 -4.02
CA MET A 105 8.37 -0.15 -3.10
C MET A 105 9.48 0.91 -2.96
N ALA A 106 10.74 0.48 -2.87
CA ALA A 106 11.88 1.39 -2.81
C ALA A 106 11.99 2.28 -4.06
N PHE A 107 11.81 1.70 -5.26
CA PHE A 107 11.84 2.49 -6.50
C PHE A 107 10.66 3.47 -6.60
N ILE A 108 9.47 3.06 -6.13
CA ILE A 108 8.31 3.94 -6.11
C ILE A 108 8.56 5.12 -5.17
N LEU A 109 8.97 4.88 -3.93
CA LEU A 109 9.28 5.93 -2.96
C LEU A 109 10.33 6.91 -3.49
N GLN A 110 11.47 6.39 -3.96
CA GLN A 110 12.54 7.24 -4.49
C GLN A 110 12.05 8.17 -5.62
N ARG A 111 11.13 7.69 -6.45
CA ARG A 111 10.61 8.48 -7.57
C ARG A 111 9.56 9.50 -7.13
N LEU A 112 8.75 9.19 -6.12
CA LEU A 112 7.83 10.15 -5.50
C LEU A 112 8.60 11.29 -4.82
N GLU A 113 9.63 10.97 -4.03
CA GLU A 113 10.47 11.97 -3.37
C GLU A 113 11.14 12.92 -4.37
N LYS A 114 11.67 12.37 -5.47
CA LYS A 114 12.27 13.19 -6.53
C LYS A 114 11.28 14.14 -7.19
N ARG A 115 10.00 13.78 -7.28
CA ARG A 115 8.96 14.67 -7.84
C ARG A 115 8.61 15.78 -6.86
N LEU A 116 8.38 15.45 -5.60
CA LEU A 116 8.10 16.43 -4.56
C LEU A 116 9.23 17.48 -4.44
N GLY A 117 10.49 17.03 -4.44
CA GLY A 117 11.63 17.95 -4.40
C GLY A 117 11.86 18.76 -5.70
N ALA A 118 11.37 18.28 -6.85
CA ALA A 118 11.44 19.01 -8.11
C ALA A 118 10.38 20.12 -8.20
N GLU A 119 9.16 19.86 -7.72
CA GLU A 119 8.06 20.83 -7.68
C GLU A 119 8.37 22.01 -6.73
N GLU A 120 9.06 21.74 -5.60
CA GLU A 120 9.53 22.77 -4.67
C GLU A 120 10.64 23.66 -5.26
N SER A 121 11.45 23.10 -6.17
CA SER A 121 12.56 23.83 -6.82
C SER A 121 12.07 24.77 -7.93
N GLU A 122 10.98 24.41 -8.63
CA GLU A 122 10.38 25.25 -9.69
C GLU A 122 9.58 26.43 -9.13
N GLN A 123 8.90 26.27 -7.98
CA GLN A 123 8.16 27.35 -7.32
C GLN A 123 9.06 28.39 -6.62
N GLY A 124 10.32 28.05 -6.33
CA GLY A 124 11.31 28.97 -5.76
C GLY A 124 12.04 29.87 -6.78
N ALA A 125 11.85 29.63 -8.08
CA ALA A 125 12.57 30.34 -9.16
C ALA A 125 11.79 31.51 -9.78
N GLU A 126 10.52 31.71 -9.40
CA GLU A 126 9.67 32.82 -9.87
C GLU A 126 9.50 33.96 -8.83
N GLY A 127 10.38 34.03 -7.81
CA GLY A 127 10.38 35.05 -6.76
C GLY A 127 11.24 36.28 -7.06
#